data_AF-C4RRK8-F1
#
_entry.id   AF-C4RRK8-F1
#
_cell.length_a   1.000
_cell.length_b   1.000
_cell.length_c   1.000
_cell.angle_alpha   90.00
_cell.angle_beta   90.00
_cell.angle_gamma   90.00
#
_symmetry.space_group_name_H-M   'P 1'
#
loop_
_entity.id
_entity.type
_entity.pdbx_description
1 polymer ?
#
loop_
_entity_poly.entity_id
_entity_poly.type
_entity_poly.pdbx_seq_one_letter_code
_entity_poly.pdbx_strand_id
1 'polypeptide(L)'
;ARTVSQQHNVVVLVPSKRQASVWTDEADLTVSKAEQITAAVDRLTRGHVGLVVIINRYDGIDLPDQACRLLIVDSLPFAYNGIERREAIALRDSEAMVTRQLQRLEQGMGRGVRSRDDRCVVLLLGSRLIQLLAHPEYADRMSAATRAQLDVSRKVAARLEGSDVEALQQVITQVIDDDPGFRKLSREALVGITYSPASVSPSAIHLRAAYNSAVGNRPAEAAAHAKAAVDAARSSGDSPLAGWLGETQATYLHSLDPVAAQKALTDAGRLNTAVLKPRGGMEYDRIGAPSAQAQQASTYLSERYLTGHDLILGMDAMMADIEWDKERTPEAEAALAELGLHLGFTSQMPERDYGIGCDVLWNVGHHAYWVIEAKTGAEAPLVWKHHINQLGGSVNWCHKEYGGGADVVPIMVHPSHVIEQAGTPPLNTRVINAQKLRGLKAAVRRFARAIASSDKPADVEKQLTALKLDAGSFIASYTQLAYREPRKP
;
A
#
# COMPACT_ATOMS: atom_id res chain seq x y z
N ALA A 1 10.80 22.69 8.61
CA ALA A 1 10.02 22.42 9.85
C ALA A 1 10.64 23.12 11.06
N ARG A 2 11.89 22.81 11.42
CA ARG A 2 12.58 23.42 12.56
C ARG A 2 12.60 24.95 12.56
N THR A 3 12.84 25.57 11.41
CA THR A 3 12.82 27.04 11.30
C THR A 3 11.47 27.63 11.69
N VAL A 4 10.37 27.02 11.25
CA VAL A 4 9.00 27.47 11.58
C VAL A 4 8.69 27.19 13.06
N SER A 5 9.21 26.09 13.60
CA SER A 5 8.95 25.69 14.99
C SER A 5 9.61 26.57 16.04
N GLN A 6 10.46 27.52 15.66
CA GLN A 6 11.04 28.50 16.58
C GLN A 6 10.06 29.62 16.97
N GLN A 7 9.05 29.88 16.13
CA GLN A 7 8.10 30.98 16.31
C GLN A 7 6.65 30.51 16.35
N HIS A 8 6.35 29.36 15.74
CA HIS A 8 5.00 28.81 15.66
C HIS A 8 4.97 27.34 16.00
N ASN A 9 3.82 26.84 16.45
CA ASN A 9 3.65 25.42 16.68
C ASN A 9 3.58 24.65 15.35
N VAL A 10 4.40 23.61 15.25
CA VAL A 10 4.45 22.66 14.13
C VAL A 10 4.03 21.29 14.64
N VAL A 11 3.06 20.67 14.00
CA VAL A 11 2.61 19.32 14.35
C VAL A 11 2.93 18.37 13.21
N VAL A 12 3.59 17.26 13.54
CA VAL A 12 3.91 16.20 12.58
C VAL A 12 3.11 14.95 12.95
N LEU A 13 2.24 14.52 12.05
CA LEU A 13 1.50 13.26 12.17
C LEU A 13 2.27 12.17 11.43
N VAL A 14 2.66 11.13 12.16
CA VAL A 14 3.41 9.98 11.63
C VAL A 14 2.67 8.68 11.96
N PRO A 15 2.73 7.65 11.11
CA PRO A 15 1.91 6.47 11.32
C PRO A 15 2.56 5.44 12.25
N SER A 16 3.86 5.58 12.56
CA SER A 16 4.62 4.62 13.36
C SER A 16 5.78 5.25 14.11
N LYS A 17 6.31 4.53 15.10
CA LYS A 17 7.54 4.91 15.82
C LYS A 17 8.75 4.96 14.89
N ARG A 18 8.79 4.08 13.88
CA ARG A 18 9.85 4.06 12.86
C ARG A 18 9.84 5.35 12.04
N GLN A 19 8.66 5.82 11.61
CA GLN A 19 8.59 7.10 10.90
C GLN A 19 8.91 8.27 11.84
N ALA A 20 8.46 8.20 13.09
CA ALA A 20 8.81 9.19 14.12
C ALA A 20 10.33 9.32 14.35
N SER A 21 11.12 8.24 14.14
CA SER A 21 12.56 8.30 14.34
C SER A 21 13.26 9.26 13.38
N VAL A 22 12.68 9.50 12.19
CA VAL A 22 13.19 10.48 11.21
C VAL A 22 13.13 11.91 11.76
N TRP A 23 12.23 12.17 12.72
CA TRP A 23 12.00 13.49 13.31
C TRP A 23 12.68 13.68 14.67
N THR A 24 13.36 12.66 15.20
CA THR A 24 13.84 12.65 16.59
C THR A 24 14.82 13.78 16.90
N ASP A 25 15.69 14.12 15.96
CA ASP A 25 16.70 15.16 16.15
C ASP A 25 16.10 16.59 16.18
N GLU A 26 14.89 16.75 15.64
CA GLU A 26 14.24 18.06 15.46
C GLU A 26 13.03 18.29 16.38
N ALA A 27 12.48 17.21 16.94
CA ALA A 27 11.25 17.22 17.73
C ALA A 27 11.48 17.67 19.17
N ASP A 28 10.69 18.64 19.62
CA ASP A 28 10.67 19.10 21.01
C ASP A 28 9.77 18.19 21.89
N LEU A 29 8.82 17.48 21.27
CA LEU A 29 7.95 16.52 21.95
C LEU A 29 7.50 15.41 21.00
N THR A 30 7.59 14.16 21.43
CA THR A 30 7.05 13.00 20.70
C THR A 30 6.07 12.23 21.58
N VAL A 31 4.83 12.04 21.11
CA VAL A 31 3.76 11.37 21.86
C VAL A 31 3.09 10.27 21.04
N SER A 32 2.64 9.20 21.72
CA SER A 32 1.96 8.08 21.05
C SER A 32 0.75 7.53 21.79
N LYS A 33 0.63 7.77 23.11
CA LYS A 33 -0.50 7.27 23.91
C LYS A 33 -1.60 8.33 23.98
N ALA A 34 -2.86 7.90 24.04
CA ALA A 34 -4.03 8.80 24.06
C ALA A 34 -3.92 9.90 25.12
N GLU A 35 -3.59 9.55 26.37
CA GLU A 35 -3.41 10.52 27.46
C GLU A 35 -2.28 11.54 27.19
N GLN A 36 -1.17 11.07 26.61
CA GLN A 36 -0.04 11.93 26.25
C GLN A 36 -0.41 12.88 25.11
N ILE A 37 -1.21 12.39 24.15
CA ILE A 37 -1.71 13.19 23.03
C ILE A 37 -2.63 14.28 23.55
N THR A 38 -3.59 13.94 24.42
CA THR A 38 -4.47 14.93 25.05
C THR A 38 -3.66 16.00 25.78
N ALA A 39 -2.69 15.60 26.61
CA ALA A 39 -1.83 16.54 27.31
C ALA A 39 -0.97 17.41 26.37
N ALA A 40 -0.49 16.85 25.25
CA ALA A 40 0.26 17.59 24.25
C ALA A 40 -0.61 18.62 23.52
N VAL A 41 -1.83 18.24 23.12
CA VAL A 41 -2.82 19.14 22.51
C VAL A 41 -3.17 20.27 23.46
N ASP A 42 -3.43 19.97 24.74
CA ASP A 42 -3.70 21.00 25.75
C ASP A 42 -2.53 21.99 25.92
N ARG A 43 -1.28 21.54 25.73
CA ARG A 43 -0.11 22.42 25.77
C ARG A 43 -0.03 23.30 24.52
N LEU A 44 -0.27 22.73 23.34
CA LEU A 44 -0.27 23.43 22.06
C LEU A 44 -1.33 24.54 22.02
N THR A 45 -2.51 24.30 22.58
CA THR A 45 -3.58 25.30 22.65
C THR A 45 -3.30 26.42 23.67
N ARG A 46 -2.49 26.14 24.70
CA ARG A 46 -2.15 27.13 25.75
C ARG A 46 -0.94 28.00 25.42
N GLY A 47 -0.08 27.61 24.49
CA GLY A 47 1.10 28.38 24.13
C GLY A 47 2.03 27.70 23.15
N HIS A 48 3.21 28.29 22.97
CA HIS A 48 4.23 27.77 22.08
C HIS A 48 4.98 26.59 22.70
N VAL A 49 5.04 25.47 21.97
CA VAL A 49 5.74 24.24 22.33
C VAL A 49 6.92 23.97 21.38
N GLY A 50 6.75 24.28 20.09
CA GLY A 50 7.73 24.00 19.05
C GLY A 50 7.23 22.92 18.08
N LEU A 51 8.09 21.93 17.78
CA LEU A 51 7.78 20.81 16.89
C LEU A 51 7.31 19.60 17.70
N VAL A 52 6.04 19.22 17.51
CA VAL A 52 5.41 18.08 18.20
C VAL A 52 5.12 16.96 17.21
N VAL A 53 5.69 15.78 17.46
CA VAL A 53 5.44 14.57 16.68
C VAL A 53 4.37 13.74 17.38
N ILE A 54 3.28 13.42 16.67
CA ILE A 54 2.19 12.61 17.16
C ILE A 54 2.13 11.31 16.35
N ILE A 55 2.30 10.19 17.04
CA ILE A 55 2.36 8.87 16.43
C ILE A 55 0.98 8.23 16.44
N ASN A 56 0.57 7.70 15.27
CA ASN A 56 -0.59 6.84 15.10
C ASN A 56 -1.92 7.48 15.59
N ARG A 57 -2.09 8.78 15.34
CA ARG A 57 -3.34 9.48 15.62
C ARG A 57 -3.59 10.56 14.58
N TYR A 58 -4.42 10.22 13.60
CA TYR A 58 -4.91 11.17 12.60
C TYR A 58 -6.33 11.64 12.91
N ASP A 59 -6.99 10.99 13.89
CA ASP A 59 -8.37 11.28 14.28
C ASP A 59 -8.54 11.81 15.71
N GLY A 60 -9.53 12.68 15.93
CA GLY A 60 -9.91 13.24 17.22
C GLY A 60 -8.97 14.29 17.85
N ILE A 61 -8.00 14.83 17.09
CA ILE A 61 -7.13 15.93 17.53
C ILE A 61 -7.69 17.27 17.03
N ASP A 62 -7.72 18.27 17.90
CA ASP A 62 -8.22 19.62 17.64
C ASP A 62 -7.10 20.63 17.84
N LEU A 63 -6.67 21.31 16.77
CA LEU A 63 -5.54 22.23 16.79
C LEU A 63 -5.91 23.57 16.13
N PRO A 64 -6.70 24.42 16.81
CA PRO A 64 -7.16 25.68 16.25
C PRO A 64 -6.08 26.76 16.27
N ASP A 65 -6.09 27.63 15.26
CA ASP A 65 -5.32 28.87 15.17
C ASP A 65 -3.82 28.75 15.54
N GLN A 66 -3.36 29.35 16.65
CA GLN A 66 -1.95 29.30 17.07
C GLN A 66 -1.51 27.93 17.58
N ALA A 67 -2.45 27.00 17.82
CA ALA A 67 -2.11 25.64 18.26
C ALA A 67 -1.34 24.88 17.17
N CYS A 68 -1.54 25.21 15.89
CA CYS A 68 -0.79 24.63 14.77
C CYS A 68 -0.82 25.54 13.53
N ARG A 69 0.33 26.11 13.16
CA ARG A 69 0.49 26.91 11.93
C ARG A 69 1.04 26.10 10.76
N LEU A 70 1.68 24.97 11.05
CA LEU A 70 2.18 24.03 10.06
C LEU A 70 1.87 22.62 10.52
N LEU A 71 0.98 21.95 9.78
CA LEU A 71 0.68 20.54 9.92
C LEU A 71 1.48 19.75 8.88
N ILE A 72 2.25 18.77 9.30
CA ILE A 72 2.96 17.86 8.42
C ILE A 72 2.32 16.49 8.57
N VAL A 73 1.77 15.96 7.49
CA VAL A 73 1.28 14.58 7.41
C VAL A 73 2.36 13.78 6.69
N ASP A 74 3.13 13.02 7.46
CA ASP A 74 4.24 12.23 6.94
C ASP A 74 3.82 10.77 6.83
N SER A 75 3.60 10.33 5.60
CA SER A 75 3.07 9.03 5.18
C SER A 75 1.57 8.84 5.40
N LEU A 76 0.99 7.85 4.72
CA LEU A 76 -0.44 7.53 4.84
C LEU A 76 -0.77 7.01 6.25
N PRO A 77 -1.95 7.36 6.80
CA PRO A 77 -2.46 6.76 8.03
C PRO A 77 -2.54 5.24 7.91
N PHE A 78 -1.89 4.50 8.80
CA PHE A 78 -2.10 3.04 8.90
C PHE A 78 -3.30 2.72 9.79
N ALA A 79 -3.82 1.49 9.61
CA ALA A 79 -4.89 0.93 10.42
C ALA A 79 -4.53 0.88 11.92
N TYR A 80 -5.44 1.38 12.77
CA TYR A 80 -5.19 1.61 14.20
C TYR A 80 -5.23 0.36 15.07
N ASN A 81 -5.91 -0.70 14.62
CA ASN A 81 -6.14 -1.92 15.38
C ASN A 81 -6.16 -3.15 14.44
N GLY A 82 -6.21 -4.35 15.03
CA GLY A 82 -6.17 -5.60 14.27
C GLY A 82 -7.31 -5.78 13.27
N ILE A 83 -8.51 -5.28 13.59
CA ILE A 83 -9.68 -5.35 12.69
C ILE A 83 -9.46 -4.45 11.48
N GLU A 84 -9.06 -3.20 11.70
CA GLU A 84 -8.75 -2.27 10.61
C GLU A 84 -7.56 -2.76 9.78
N ARG A 85 -6.56 -3.41 10.39
CA ARG A 85 -5.41 -3.94 9.66
C ARG A 85 -5.84 -5.07 8.75
N ARG A 86 -6.67 -5.98 9.25
CA ARG A 86 -7.26 -7.05 8.45
C ARG A 86 -8.10 -6.50 7.31
N GLU A 87 -8.93 -5.50 7.58
CA GLU A 87 -9.74 -4.85 6.56
C GLU A 87 -8.87 -4.13 5.51
N ALA A 88 -7.79 -3.47 5.91
CA ALA A 88 -6.82 -2.84 5.00
C ALA A 88 -6.12 -3.85 4.09
N ILE A 89 -5.86 -5.06 4.60
CA ILE A 89 -5.31 -6.16 3.79
C ILE A 89 -6.38 -6.69 2.83
N ALA A 90 -7.60 -6.91 3.30
CA ALA A 90 -8.68 -7.49 2.51
C ALA A 90 -9.21 -6.55 1.42
N LEU A 91 -9.27 -5.25 1.70
CA LEU A 91 -9.73 -4.23 0.77
C LEU A 91 -8.56 -3.50 0.10
N ARG A 92 -7.38 -4.12 0.04
CA ARG A 92 -6.22 -3.54 -0.65
C ARG A 92 -6.61 -3.20 -2.09
N ASP A 93 -6.33 -1.96 -2.51
CA ASP A 93 -6.67 -1.40 -3.82
C ASP A 93 -8.18 -1.38 -4.18
N SER A 94 -9.06 -1.65 -3.21
CA SER A 94 -10.50 -1.51 -3.40
C SER A 94 -10.93 -0.05 -3.34
N GLU A 95 -12.00 0.29 -4.08
CA GLU A 95 -12.52 1.66 -4.09
C GLU A 95 -12.96 2.12 -2.70
N ALA A 96 -13.52 1.21 -1.91
CA ALA A 96 -13.92 1.47 -0.54
C ALA A 96 -12.74 1.84 0.37
N MET A 97 -11.60 1.15 0.26
CA MET A 97 -10.40 1.47 1.05
C MET A 97 -9.80 2.82 0.66
N VAL A 98 -9.67 3.07 -0.64
CA VAL A 98 -9.20 4.37 -1.19
C VAL A 98 -10.06 5.51 -0.67
N THR A 99 -11.39 5.37 -0.76
CA THR A 99 -12.34 6.40 -0.31
C THR A 99 -12.18 6.69 1.19
N ARG A 100 -12.01 5.65 2.02
CA ARG A 100 -11.78 5.84 3.46
C ARG A 100 -10.46 6.50 3.78
N GLN A 101 -9.39 6.15 3.07
CA GLN A 101 -8.08 6.79 3.23
C GLN A 101 -8.15 8.27 2.87
N LEU A 102 -8.83 8.62 1.77
CA LEU A 102 -9.07 10.01 1.37
C LEU A 102 -9.90 10.77 2.41
N GLN A 103 -10.98 10.17 2.93
CA GLN A 103 -11.80 10.78 3.98
C GLN A 103 -11.01 11.02 5.27
N ARG A 104 -10.18 10.06 5.70
CA ARG A 104 -9.30 10.24 6.88
C ARG A 104 -8.26 11.32 6.65
N LEU A 105 -7.68 11.38 5.46
CA LEU A 105 -6.74 12.43 5.08
C LEU A 105 -7.42 13.80 5.09
N GLU A 106 -8.59 13.93 4.47
CA GLU A 106 -9.38 15.16 4.44
C GLU A 106 -9.78 15.60 5.85
N GLN A 107 -10.21 14.67 6.70
CA GLN A 107 -10.46 14.93 8.12
C GLN A 107 -9.20 15.38 8.85
N GLY A 108 -8.05 14.76 8.57
CA GLY A 108 -6.76 15.15 9.13
C GLY A 108 -6.35 16.56 8.73
N MET A 109 -6.51 16.92 7.45
CA MET A 109 -6.24 18.26 6.91
C MET A 109 -7.17 19.31 7.53
N GLY A 110 -8.46 18.99 7.72
CA GLY A 110 -9.46 19.88 8.32
C GLY A 110 -9.27 20.17 9.81
N ARG A 111 -8.27 19.56 10.47
CA ARG A 111 -7.98 19.80 11.91
C ARG A 111 -7.26 21.11 12.17
N GLY A 112 -6.48 21.61 11.20
CA GLY A 112 -5.75 22.88 11.28
C GLY A 112 -6.51 24.09 10.77
N VAL A 113 -7.67 23.90 10.13
CA VAL A 113 -8.48 24.98 9.53
C VAL A 113 -9.95 24.72 9.85
N ARG A 114 -10.47 25.36 10.91
CA ARG A 114 -11.86 25.21 11.37
C ARG A 114 -12.73 26.43 11.07
N SER A 115 -12.13 27.60 11.02
CA SER A 115 -12.80 28.86 10.69
C SER A 115 -12.27 29.46 9.39
N ARG A 116 -13.02 30.40 8.80
CA ARG A 116 -12.58 31.18 7.62
C ARG A 116 -11.32 32.02 7.88
N ASP A 117 -10.94 32.21 9.14
CA ASP A 117 -9.83 33.04 9.57
C ASP A 117 -8.63 32.22 10.08
N ASP A 118 -8.77 30.90 10.19
CA ASP A 118 -7.67 30.00 10.57
C ASP A 118 -6.66 29.87 9.43
N ARG A 119 -5.38 29.95 9.81
CA ARG A 119 -4.24 29.85 8.90
C ARG A 119 -3.35 28.70 9.32
N CYS A 120 -3.32 27.67 8.49
CA CYS A 120 -2.46 26.52 8.67
C CYS A 120 -1.99 26.03 7.31
N VAL A 121 -0.68 25.85 7.17
CA VAL A 121 -0.10 25.15 6.03
C VAL A 121 -0.16 23.65 6.30
N VAL A 122 -0.62 22.87 5.33
CA VAL A 122 -0.55 21.41 5.40
C VAL A 122 0.47 20.89 4.39
N LEU A 123 1.55 20.27 4.88
CA LEU A 123 2.53 19.57 4.06
C LEU A 123 2.26 18.07 4.08
N LEU A 124 2.16 17.48 2.90
CA LEU A 124 1.89 16.06 2.70
C LEU A 124 3.16 15.39 2.19
N LEU A 125 3.73 14.47 2.96
CA LEU A 125 4.97 13.77 2.66
C LEU A 125 4.73 12.27 2.48
N GLY A 126 5.49 11.63 1.58
CA GLY A 126 5.45 10.19 1.35
C GLY A 126 4.87 9.80 -0.01
N SER A 127 5.57 8.91 -0.72
CA SER A 127 5.25 8.53 -2.11
C SER A 127 3.84 7.97 -2.26
N ARG A 128 3.39 7.11 -1.35
CA ARG A 128 2.05 6.49 -1.40
C ARG A 128 0.92 7.50 -1.17
N LEU A 129 1.15 8.49 -0.29
CA LEU A 129 0.22 9.59 -0.05
C LEU A 129 0.11 10.48 -1.30
N ILE A 130 1.26 10.82 -1.89
CA ILE A 130 1.32 11.63 -3.11
C ILE A 130 0.65 10.89 -4.27
N GLN A 131 0.92 9.59 -4.44
CA GLN A 131 0.28 8.75 -5.47
C GLN A 131 -1.25 8.74 -5.32
N LEU A 132 -1.76 8.62 -4.09
CA LEU A 132 -3.20 8.65 -3.81
C LEU A 132 -3.85 10.00 -4.22
N LEU A 133 -3.12 11.11 -4.07
CA LEU A 133 -3.62 12.46 -4.39
C LEU A 133 -3.37 12.88 -5.84
N ALA A 134 -2.44 12.22 -6.53
CA ALA A 134 -2.15 12.46 -7.94
C ALA A 134 -3.25 11.90 -8.84
N HIS A 135 -3.89 10.80 -8.43
CA HIS A 135 -4.87 10.10 -9.24
C HIS A 135 -6.14 10.95 -9.50
N PRO A 136 -6.46 11.30 -10.75
CA PRO A 136 -7.60 12.14 -11.10
C PRO A 136 -8.94 11.61 -10.57
N GLU A 137 -9.19 10.30 -10.66
CA GLU A 137 -10.42 9.67 -10.20
C GLU A 137 -10.64 9.76 -8.67
N TYR A 138 -9.57 10.00 -7.91
CA TYR A 138 -9.62 10.09 -6.46
C TYR A 138 -9.88 11.52 -5.99
N ALA A 139 -9.49 12.51 -6.80
CA ALA A 139 -9.83 13.91 -6.53
C ALA A 139 -11.36 14.07 -6.39
N ASP A 140 -12.14 13.44 -7.27
CA ASP A 140 -13.61 13.53 -7.27
C ASP A 140 -14.29 12.93 -6.03
N ARG A 141 -13.55 12.16 -5.23
CA ARG A 141 -14.02 11.56 -3.98
C ARG A 141 -13.80 12.45 -2.76
N MET A 142 -13.01 13.51 -2.90
CA MET A 142 -12.81 14.51 -1.85
C MET A 142 -13.87 15.61 -1.95
N SER A 143 -14.10 16.35 -0.87
CA SER A 143 -15.02 17.48 -0.94
C SER A 143 -14.59 18.51 -2.00
N ALA A 144 -15.57 19.23 -2.54
CA ALA A 144 -15.30 20.28 -3.50
C ALA A 144 -14.34 21.35 -2.95
N ALA A 145 -14.40 21.64 -1.64
CA ALA A 145 -13.49 22.56 -0.97
C ALA A 145 -12.04 22.03 -0.96
N THR A 146 -11.83 20.77 -0.55
CA THR A 146 -10.49 20.15 -0.54
C THR A 146 -9.91 20.04 -1.94
N ARG A 147 -10.72 19.69 -2.96
CA ARG A 147 -10.29 19.70 -4.36
C ARG A 147 -9.78 21.07 -4.80
N ALA A 148 -10.55 22.13 -4.54
CA ALA A 148 -10.15 23.49 -4.91
C ALA A 148 -8.85 23.91 -4.22
N GLN A 149 -8.66 23.55 -2.96
CA GLN A 149 -7.41 23.81 -2.22
C GLN A 149 -6.21 23.03 -2.80
N LEU A 150 -6.41 21.77 -3.18
CA LEU A 150 -5.37 20.97 -3.85
C LEU A 150 -4.99 21.56 -5.20
N ASP A 151 -5.95 22.07 -5.98
CA ASP A 151 -5.66 22.71 -7.27
C ASP A 151 -4.89 24.03 -7.12
N VAL A 152 -5.19 24.83 -6.09
CA VAL A 152 -4.36 25.98 -5.73
C VAL A 152 -2.95 25.53 -5.37
N SER A 153 -2.82 24.48 -4.55
CA SER A 153 -1.54 23.93 -4.12
C SER A 153 -0.71 23.43 -5.31
N ARG A 154 -1.33 22.76 -6.29
CA ARG A 154 -0.68 22.33 -7.54
C ARG A 154 -0.17 23.50 -8.37
N LYS A 155 -0.95 24.58 -8.49
CA LYS A 155 -0.53 25.81 -9.20
C LYS A 155 0.67 26.48 -8.51
N VAL A 156 0.70 26.48 -7.18
CA VAL A 156 1.83 26.99 -6.41
C VAL A 156 3.05 26.08 -6.58
N ALA A 157 2.88 24.76 -6.48
CA ALA A 157 3.95 23.79 -6.66
C ALA A 157 4.59 23.86 -8.06
N ALA A 158 3.79 24.04 -9.12
CA ALA A 158 4.30 24.21 -10.49
C ALA A 158 5.21 25.45 -10.65
N ARG A 159 5.01 26.50 -9.84
CA ARG A 159 5.89 27.68 -9.83
C ARG A 159 7.19 27.47 -9.03
N LEU A 160 7.19 26.48 -8.15
CA LEU A 160 8.35 26.10 -7.34
C LEU A 160 9.20 25.01 -8.02
N GLU A 161 8.78 24.50 -9.18
CA GLU A 161 9.53 23.47 -9.89
C GLU A 161 10.93 23.96 -10.27
N GLY A 162 11.96 23.20 -9.89
CA GLY A 162 13.37 23.59 -10.06
C GLY A 162 13.89 24.64 -9.07
N SER A 163 13.07 25.08 -8.11
CA SER A 163 13.48 25.97 -7.02
C SER A 163 14.11 25.19 -5.85
N ASP A 164 14.80 25.90 -4.97
CA ASP A 164 15.39 25.33 -3.76
C ASP A 164 14.38 25.26 -2.59
N VAL A 165 14.84 24.71 -1.46
CA VAL A 165 14.03 24.57 -0.24
C VAL A 165 13.70 25.93 0.38
N GLU A 166 14.50 26.96 0.13
CA GLU A 166 14.26 28.32 0.64
C GLU A 166 13.00 28.92 -0.01
N ALA A 167 12.80 28.72 -1.31
CA ALA A 167 11.59 29.14 -2.00
C ALA A 167 10.33 28.48 -1.40
N LEU A 168 10.38 27.19 -1.08
CA LEU A 168 9.30 26.50 -0.38
C LEU A 168 9.06 27.11 1.02
N GLN A 169 10.12 27.40 1.76
CA GLN A 169 10.02 28.03 3.07
C GLN A 169 9.35 29.40 2.98
N GLN A 170 9.69 30.22 1.97
CA GLN A 170 9.06 31.52 1.75
C GLN A 170 7.55 31.42 1.52
N VAL A 171 7.11 30.44 0.72
CA VAL A 171 5.67 30.19 0.51
C VAL A 171 4.99 29.79 1.82
N ILE A 172 5.61 28.92 2.62
CA ILE A 172 5.07 28.54 3.93
C ILE A 172 4.92 29.78 4.83
N THR A 173 5.95 30.63 4.88
CA THR A 173 5.94 31.87 5.67
C THR A 173 4.86 32.83 5.19
N GLN A 174 4.66 33.00 3.87
CA GLN A 174 3.59 33.85 3.32
C GLN A 174 2.19 33.43 3.81
N VAL A 175 1.92 32.13 3.89
CA VAL A 175 0.63 31.63 4.39
C VAL A 175 0.48 31.86 5.90
N ILE A 176 1.54 31.61 6.66
CA ILE A 176 1.54 31.80 8.12
C ILE A 176 1.36 33.28 8.49
N ASP A 177 2.08 34.16 7.79
CA ASP A 177 2.11 35.61 8.01
C ASP A 177 0.91 36.34 7.40
N ASP A 178 -0.05 35.60 6.82
CA ASP A 178 -1.30 36.14 6.28
C ASP A 178 -1.12 37.10 5.12
N ASP A 179 -0.24 36.73 4.19
CA ASP A 179 -0.03 37.52 2.97
C ASP A 179 -1.38 37.83 2.27
N PRO A 180 -1.69 39.12 2.01
CA PRO A 180 -2.96 39.53 1.40
C PRO A 180 -3.20 38.89 0.02
N GLY A 181 -2.14 38.63 -0.74
CA GLY A 181 -2.19 37.99 -2.05
C GLY A 181 -2.59 36.52 -1.94
N PHE A 182 -1.96 35.77 -1.03
CA PHE A 182 -2.29 34.37 -0.79
C PHE A 182 -3.70 34.21 -0.22
N ARG A 183 -4.10 35.10 0.70
CA ARG A 183 -5.47 35.14 1.23
C ARG A 183 -6.51 35.36 0.13
N LYS A 184 -6.25 36.30 -0.80
CA LYS A 184 -7.14 36.55 -1.94
C LYS A 184 -7.25 35.31 -2.82
N LEU A 185 -6.11 34.72 -3.19
CA LEU A 185 -6.04 33.49 -4.01
C LEU A 185 -6.84 32.34 -3.38
N SER A 186 -6.65 32.09 -2.08
CA SER A 186 -7.37 31.02 -1.38
C SER A 186 -8.86 31.29 -1.26
N ARG A 187 -9.27 32.54 -1.04
CA ARG A 187 -10.70 32.89 -0.97
C ARG A 187 -11.36 32.73 -2.33
N GLU A 188 -10.75 33.24 -3.40
CA GLU A 188 -11.27 33.14 -4.77
C GLU A 188 -11.48 31.68 -5.20
N ALA A 189 -10.57 30.78 -4.82
CA ALA A 189 -10.72 29.35 -5.10
C ALA A 189 -11.92 28.70 -4.39
N LEU A 190 -12.39 29.26 -3.27
CA LEU A 190 -13.50 28.73 -2.48
C LEU A 190 -14.84 29.44 -2.76
N VAL A 191 -14.84 30.55 -3.50
CA VAL A 191 -16.08 31.27 -3.85
C VAL A 191 -16.97 30.40 -4.75
N GLY A 192 -18.24 30.25 -4.39
CA GLY A 192 -19.23 29.55 -5.21
C GLY A 192 -19.25 28.03 -5.05
N ILE A 193 -18.38 27.46 -4.18
CA ILE A 193 -18.42 26.04 -3.87
C ILE A 193 -19.68 25.71 -3.06
N THR A 194 -20.48 24.78 -3.56
CA THR A 194 -21.63 24.20 -2.86
C THR A 194 -21.25 22.85 -2.29
N TYR A 195 -21.71 22.57 -1.07
CA TYR A 195 -21.54 21.25 -0.47
C TYR A 195 -22.63 20.32 -1.02
N SER A 196 -22.23 19.33 -1.81
CA SER A 196 -23.14 18.25 -2.23
C SER A 196 -23.49 17.37 -1.03
N PRO A 197 -24.69 16.73 -1.01
CA PRO A 197 -25.02 15.74 0.00
C PRO A 197 -23.97 14.62 0.01
N ALA A 198 -23.67 14.08 1.20
CA ALA A 198 -22.77 12.95 1.33
C ALA A 198 -23.30 11.75 0.51
N SER A 199 -22.48 11.22 -0.39
CA SER A 199 -22.82 10.04 -1.19
C SER A 199 -22.70 8.77 -0.34
N VAL A 200 -23.77 8.00 -0.22
CA VAL A 200 -23.76 6.69 0.43
C VAL A 200 -23.68 5.61 -0.64
N SER A 201 -22.67 4.73 -0.57
CA SER A 201 -22.53 3.61 -1.51
C SER A 201 -23.73 2.65 -1.40
N PRO A 202 -24.22 2.07 -2.51
CA PRO A 202 -25.34 1.11 -2.48
C PRO A 202 -25.14 -0.06 -1.52
N SER A 203 -23.92 -0.62 -1.46
CA SER A 203 -23.57 -1.70 -0.54
C SER A 203 -23.71 -1.31 0.94
N ALA A 204 -23.41 -0.06 1.31
CA ALA A 204 -23.54 0.43 2.68
C ALA A 204 -25.00 0.53 3.13
N ILE A 205 -25.94 0.84 2.23
CA ILE A 205 -27.39 0.86 2.54
C ILE A 205 -27.84 -0.54 2.95
N HIS A 206 -27.48 -1.56 2.17
CA HIS A 206 -27.80 -2.94 2.45
C HIS A 206 -27.10 -3.47 3.70
N LEU A 207 -25.82 -3.13 3.90
CA LEU A 207 -25.09 -3.52 5.10
C LEU A 207 -25.70 -2.91 6.38
N ARG A 208 -26.17 -1.65 6.31
CA ARG A 208 -26.89 -1.02 7.43
C ARG A 208 -28.21 -1.72 7.71
N ALA A 209 -28.96 -2.10 6.68
CA ALA A 209 -30.19 -2.89 6.84
C ALA A 209 -29.89 -4.26 7.48
N ALA A 210 -28.82 -4.93 7.05
CA ALA A 210 -28.38 -6.20 7.63
C ALA A 210 -28.06 -6.08 9.12
N TYR A 211 -27.31 -5.05 9.50
CA TYR A 211 -27.01 -4.72 10.90
C TYR A 211 -28.29 -4.49 11.72
N ASN A 212 -29.22 -3.68 11.22
CA ASN A 212 -30.48 -3.39 11.92
C ASN A 212 -31.31 -4.67 12.13
N SER A 213 -31.36 -5.56 11.13
CA SER A 213 -32.03 -6.86 11.25
C SER A 213 -31.35 -7.78 12.25
N ALA A 214 -30.00 -7.81 12.28
CA ALA A 214 -29.25 -8.59 13.25
C ALA A 214 -29.49 -8.10 14.69
N VAL A 215 -29.44 -6.79 14.93
CA VAL A 215 -29.76 -6.17 16.24
C VAL A 215 -31.20 -6.46 16.65
N GLY A 216 -32.13 -6.49 15.68
CA GLY A 216 -33.52 -6.87 15.89
C GLY A 216 -33.75 -8.38 16.05
N ASN A 217 -32.70 -9.20 16.15
CA ASN A 217 -32.77 -10.67 16.23
C ASN A 217 -33.52 -11.34 15.06
N ARG A 218 -33.34 -10.81 13.85
CA ARG A 218 -33.93 -11.32 12.59
C ARG A 218 -32.82 -11.83 11.67
N PRO A 219 -32.20 -12.98 11.99
CA PRO A 219 -31.00 -13.48 11.31
C PRO A 219 -31.22 -13.76 9.82
N ALA A 220 -32.41 -14.26 9.42
CA ALA A 220 -32.71 -14.53 8.01
C ALA A 220 -32.73 -13.24 7.16
N GLU A 221 -33.36 -12.18 7.69
CA GLU A 221 -33.35 -10.86 7.03
C GLU A 221 -31.94 -10.25 7.01
N ALA A 222 -31.17 -10.42 8.10
CA ALA A 222 -29.79 -9.96 8.16
C ALA A 222 -28.92 -10.61 7.07
N ALA A 223 -29.03 -11.93 6.92
CA ALA A 223 -28.32 -12.68 5.87
C ALA A 223 -28.75 -12.25 4.45
N ALA A 224 -30.05 -12.02 4.23
CA ALA A 224 -30.57 -11.56 2.94
C ALA A 224 -30.06 -10.15 2.58
N HIS A 225 -30.07 -9.21 3.53
CA HIS A 225 -29.53 -7.88 3.32
C HIS A 225 -28.00 -7.88 3.14
N ALA A 226 -27.28 -8.72 3.87
CA ALA A 226 -25.84 -8.87 3.66
C ALA A 226 -25.51 -9.43 2.27
N LYS A 227 -26.31 -10.39 1.77
CA LYS A 227 -26.21 -10.85 0.38
C LYS A 227 -26.46 -9.71 -0.62
N ALA A 228 -27.48 -8.89 -0.40
CA ALA A 228 -27.74 -7.74 -1.27
C ALA A 228 -26.55 -6.74 -1.27
N ALA A 229 -25.85 -6.60 -0.15
CA ALA A 229 -24.62 -5.79 -0.08
C ALA A 229 -23.49 -6.39 -0.94
N VAL A 230 -23.32 -7.72 -0.91
CA VAL A 230 -22.36 -8.45 -1.77
C VAL A 230 -22.69 -8.23 -3.25
N ASP A 231 -23.96 -8.43 -3.63
CA ASP A 231 -24.40 -8.29 -5.02
C ASP A 231 -24.21 -6.84 -5.51
N ALA A 232 -24.52 -5.84 -4.67
CA ALA A 232 -24.29 -4.43 -5.00
C ALA A 232 -22.81 -4.11 -5.23
N ALA A 233 -21.89 -4.66 -4.41
CA ALA A 233 -20.45 -4.47 -4.60
C ALA A 233 -19.94 -5.17 -5.87
N ARG A 234 -20.48 -6.33 -6.23
CA ARG A 234 -20.17 -6.99 -7.51
C ARG A 234 -20.65 -6.16 -8.70
N SER A 235 -21.87 -5.62 -8.63
CA SER A 235 -22.42 -4.79 -9.70
C SER A 235 -21.65 -3.49 -9.92
N SER A 236 -20.95 -2.98 -8.90
CA SER A 236 -20.04 -1.84 -9.05
C SER A 236 -18.62 -2.24 -9.46
N GLY A 237 -18.33 -3.53 -9.69
CA GLY A 237 -17.01 -4.02 -10.06
C GLY A 237 -16.01 -4.14 -8.90
N ASP A 238 -16.40 -3.87 -7.65
CA ASP A 238 -15.51 -3.96 -6.47
C ASP A 238 -15.52 -5.39 -5.92
N SER A 239 -14.84 -6.30 -6.64
CA SER A 239 -14.69 -7.72 -6.24
C SER A 239 -14.08 -7.89 -4.84
N PRO A 240 -13.00 -7.17 -4.46
CA PRO A 240 -12.47 -7.23 -3.09
C PRO A 240 -13.51 -6.89 -2.03
N LEU A 241 -14.29 -5.81 -2.22
CA LEU A 241 -15.38 -5.45 -1.31
C LEU A 241 -16.47 -6.51 -1.28
N ALA A 242 -16.86 -7.05 -2.43
CA ALA A 242 -17.86 -8.11 -2.49
C ALA A 242 -17.42 -9.36 -1.70
N GLY A 243 -16.15 -9.75 -1.80
CA GLY A 243 -15.61 -10.84 -0.98
C GLY A 243 -15.64 -10.52 0.51
N TRP A 244 -15.19 -9.34 0.92
CA TRP A 244 -15.24 -8.90 2.32
C TRP A 244 -16.65 -8.90 2.90
N LEU A 245 -17.63 -8.40 2.14
CA LEU A 245 -19.04 -8.42 2.54
C LEU A 245 -19.60 -9.85 2.56
N GLY A 246 -19.07 -10.74 1.72
CA GLY A 246 -19.43 -12.17 1.69
C GLY A 246 -19.07 -12.89 2.99
N GLU A 247 -18.01 -12.47 3.67
CA GLU A 247 -17.69 -12.96 5.03
C GLU A 247 -18.76 -12.55 6.05
N THR A 248 -19.28 -11.31 5.95
CA THR A 248 -20.40 -10.85 6.80
C THR A 248 -21.67 -11.64 6.49
N GLN A 249 -21.96 -11.89 5.22
CA GLN A 249 -23.08 -12.74 4.80
C GLN A 249 -22.95 -14.16 5.38
N ALA A 250 -21.78 -14.79 5.25
CA ALA A 250 -21.50 -16.11 5.81
C ALA A 250 -21.69 -16.14 7.33
N THR A 251 -21.28 -15.08 8.03
CA THR A 251 -21.46 -14.94 9.48
C THR A 251 -22.93 -14.96 9.87
N TYR A 252 -23.78 -14.17 9.20
CA TYR A 252 -25.23 -14.17 9.47
C TYR A 252 -25.91 -15.48 9.05
N LEU A 253 -25.42 -16.14 7.99
CA LEU A 253 -25.93 -17.44 7.58
C LEU A 253 -25.57 -18.56 8.55
N HIS A 254 -24.45 -18.46 9.28
CA HIS A 254 -23.91 -19.59 10.04
C HIS A 254 -24.87 -20.14 11.09
N SER A 255 -25.65 -19.28 11.75
CA SER A 255 -26.64 -19.71 12.75
C SER A 255 -27.90 -20.34 12.15
N LEU A 256 -28.16 -20.12 10.86
CA LEU A 256 -29.33 -20.61 10.14
C LEU A 256 -29.03 -21.90 9.36
N ASP A 257 -27.95 -21.86 8.59
CA ASP A 257 -27.50 -22.92 7.71
C ASP A 257 -25.96 -22.87 7.61
N PRO A 258 -25.26 -23.68 8.41
CA PRO A 258 -23.80 -23.76 8.37
C PRO A 258 -23.24 -24.17 7.00
N VAL A 259 -23.98 -24.95 6.21
CA VAL A 259 -23.53 -25.40 4.88
C VAL A 259 -23.61 -24.25 3.88
N ALA A 260 -24.73 -23.52 3.85
CA ALA A 260 -24.86 -22.31 3.04
C ALA A 260 -23.85 -21.24 3.45
N ALA A 261 -23.56 -21.10 4.74
CA ALA A 261 -22.52 -20.19 5.24
C ALA A 261 -21.13 -20.56 4.71
N GLN A 262 -20.75 -21.84 4.74
CA GLN A 262 -19.47 -22.29 4.17
C GLN A 262 -19.41 -22.05 2.66
N LYS A 263 -20.51 -22.30 1.93
CA LYS A 263 -20.58 -21.99 0.49
C LYS A 263 -20.40 -20.49 0.21
N ALA A 264 -21.10 -19.64 0.96
CA ALA A 264 -20.96 -18.18 0.85
C ALA A 264 -19.52 -17.73 1.15
N LEU A 265 -18.87 -18.36 2.13
CA LEU A 265 -17.47 -18.08 2.46
C LEU A 265 -16.49 -18.56 1.38
N THR A 266 -16.73 -19.71 0.74
CA THR A 266 -15.97 -20.13 -0.44
C THR A 266 -16.13 -19.15 -1.60
N ASP A 267 -17.36 -18.71 -1.88
CA ASP A 267 -17.61 -17.72 -2.94
C ASP A 267 -16.98 -16.36 -2.61
N ALA A 268 -16.96 -15.97 -1.34
CA ALA A 268 -16.23 -14.79 -0.86
C ALA A 268 -14.72 -14.92 -1.08
N GLY A 269 -14.13 -16.07 -0.72
CA GLY A 269 -12.71 -16.35 -0.89
C GLY A 269 -12.23 -16.35 -2.35
N ARG A 270 -13.12 -16.70 -3.30
CA ARG A 270 -12.82 -16.59 -4.75
C ARG A 270 -12.73 -15.15 -5.24
N LEU A 271 -13.50 -14.24 -4.64
CA LEU A 271 -13.48 -12.82 -4.98
C LEU A 271 -12.34 -12.07 -4.29
N ASN A 272 -11.97 -12.54 -3.10
CA ASN A 272 -11.02 -11.91 -2.22
C ASN A 272 -10.33 -12.97 -1.34
N THR A 273 -9.09 -13.30 -1.66
CA THR A 273 -8.32 -14.34 -0.98
C THR A 273 -7.90 -13.97 0.45
N ALA A 274 -8.07 -12.70 0.84
CA ALA A 274 -7.71 -12.19 2.16
C ALA A 274 -8.84 -12.25 3.21
N VAL A 275 -10.01 -12.79 2.84
CA VAL A 275 -11.12 -13.05 3.80
C VAL A 275 -10.89 -14.35 4.58
N LEU A 276 -11.77 -14.63 5.56
CA LEU A 276 -11.71 -15.92 6.27
C LEU A 276 -11.81 -17.10 5.29
N LYS A 277 -10.90 -18.07 5.42
CA LYS A 277 -10.94 -19.29 4.62
C LYS A 277 -12.07 -20.20 5.10
N PRO A 278 -12.82 -20.86 4.20
CA PRO A 278 -13.77 -21.90 4.57
C PRO A 278 -13.03 -23.08 5.22
N ARG A 279 -13.72 -23.86 6.06
CA ARG A 279 -13.15 -25.00 6.80
C ARG A 279 -12.55 -26.07 5.88
N GLY A 280 -13.11 -26.23 4.68
CA GLY A 280 -12.58 -27.14 3.66
C GLY A 280 -11.35 -26.63 2.91
N GLY A 281 -10.90 -25.39 3.18
CA GLY A 281 -9.86 -24.72 2.41
C GLY A 281 -10.35 -24.22 1.05
N MET A 282 -9.42 -23.66 0.28
CA MET A 282 -9.66 -23.22 -1.10
C MET A 282 -8.92 -24.17 -2.04
N GLU A 283 -9.57 -24.60 -3.11
CA GLU A 283 -8.89 -25.36 -4.17
C GLU A 283 -7.87 -24.45 -4.86
N TYR A 284 -6.69 -25.00 -5.12
CA TYR A 284 -5.62 -24.28 -5.81
C TYR A 284 -5.99 -24.05 -7.27
N ASP A 285 -5.95 -22.79 -7.69
CA ASP A 285 -6.13 -22.42 -9.09
C ASP A 285 -4.77 -22.07 -9.71
N ARG A 286 -4.45 -22.75 -10.82
CA ARG A 286 -3.13 -22.67 -11.45
C ARG A 286 -2.97 -21.37 -12.21
N ILE A 287 -1.79 -20.75 -12.12
CA ILE A 287 -1.50 -19.56 -12.91
C ILE A 287 -1.39 -19.89 -14.39
N GLY A 288 -2.03 -19.07 -15.21
CA GLY A 288 -1.96 -19.15 -16.66
C GLY A 288 -0.57 -18.80 -17.20
N ALA A 289 -0.33 -19.17 -18.46
CA ALA A 289 0.86 -18.72 -19.19
C ALA A 289 0.77 -17.21 -19.47
N PRO A 290 1.87 -16.46 -19.29
CA PRO A 290 1.91 -15.07 -19.72
C PRO A 290 1.85 -14.99 -21.26
N SER A 291 1.41 -13.84 -21.77
CA SER A 291 1.62 -13.46 -23.17
C SER A 291 3.06 -12.99 -23.37
N ALA A 292 3.38 -12.37 -24.52
CA ALA A 292 4.71 -11.78 -24.71
C ALA A 292 5.00 -10.76 -23.60
N GLN A 293 6.13 -10.91 -22.89
CA GLN A 293 6.43 -10.17 -21.66
C GLN A 293 6.19 -8.66 -21.80
N ALA A 294 6.73 -8.05 -22.87
CA ALA A 294 6.59 -6.61 -23.08
C ALA A 294 5.14 -6.17 -23.40
N GLN A 295 4.37 -7.01 -24.08
CA GLN A 295 2.95 -6.75 -24.34
C GLN A 295 2.14 -6.83 -23.03
N GLN A 296 2.39 -7.85 -22.21
CA GLN A 296 1.71 -8.00 -20.92
C GLN A 296 2.05 -6.86 -19.96
N ALA A 297 3.33 -6.50 -19.88
CA ALA A 297 3.79 -5.35 -19.09
C ALA A 297 3.13 -4.06 -19.60
N SER A 298 3.17 -3.78 -20.90
CA SER A 298 2.54 -2.59 -21.50
C SER A 298 1.06 -2.50 -21.15
N THR A 299 0.29 -3.56 -21.38
CA THR A 299 -1.14 -3.61 -21.05
C THR A 299 -1.37 -3.35 -19.57
N TYR A 300 -0.72 -4.11 -18.69
CA TYR A 300 -0.89 -3.97 -17.24
C TYR A 300 -0.55 -2.56 -16.75
N LEU A 301 0.55 -1.98 -17.22
CA LEU A 301 0.99 -0.65 -16.81
C LEU A 301 0.03 0.45 -17.32
N SER A 302 -0.46 0.34 -18.55
CA SER A 302 -1.40 1.31 -19.14
C SER A 302 -2.78 1.29 -18.48
N GLU A 303 -3.23 0.11 -18.01
CA GLU A 303 -4.48 -0.04 -17.25
C GLU A 303 -4.33 0.47 -15.81
N ARG A 304 -3.15 0.28 -15.21
CA ARG A 304 -2.88 0.61 -13.81
C ARG A 304 -2.56 2.09 -13.59
N TYR A 305 -1.90 2.74 -14.55
CA TYR A 305 -1.33 4.08 -14.42
C TYR A 305 -1.80 4.99 -15.56
N LEU A 306 -2.48 6.07 -15.19
CA LEU A 306 -3.02 7.03 -16.16
C LEU A 306 -1.94 7.90 -16.81
N THR A 307 -0.86 8.19 -16.09
CA THR A 307 0.24 9.02 -16.58
C THR A 307 1.60 8.41 -16.24
N GLY A 308 2.64 8.81 -17.00
CA GLY A 308 4.02 8.42 -16.71
C GLY A 308 4.51 8.87 -15.33
N HIS A 309 3.97 9.96 -14.79
CA HIS A 309 4.28 10.39 -13.42
C HIS A 309 3.69 9.43 -12.39
N ASP A 310 2.43 9.02 -12.57
CA ASP A 310 1.75 8.04 -11.71
C ASP A 310 2.48 6.70 -11.72
N LEU A 311 2.95 6.27 -12.90
CA LEU A 311 3.78 5.08 -13.07
C LEU A 311 5.06 5.16 -12.21
N ILE A 312 5.81 6.27 -12.30
CA ILE A 312 7.05 6.44 -11.54
C ILE A 312 6.76 6.38 -10.03
N LEU A 313 5.74 7.11 -9.56
CA LEU A 313 5.36 7.11 -8.15
C LEU A 313 4.91 5.74 -7.66
N GLY A 314 4.10 5.03 -8.45
CA GLY A 314 3.60 3.71 -8.12
C GLY A 314 4.69 2.66 -8.06
N MET A 315 5.61 2.64 -9.03
CA MET A 315 6.77 1.75 -9.00
C MET A 315 7.70 2.06 -7.82
N ASP A 316 7.92 3.34 -7.49
CA ASP A 316 8.72 3.72 -6.32
C ASP A 316 8.06 3.30 -5.01
N ALA A 317 6.73 3.45 -4.88
CA ALA A 317 5.98 3.00 -3.73
C ALA A 317 6.02 1.47 -3.57
N MET A 318 5.83 0.71 -4.65
CA MET A 318 5.95 -0.75 -4.66
C MET A 318 7.36 -1.19 -4.23
N MET A 319 8.41 -0.60 -4.82
CA MET A 319 9.78 -0.97 -4.47
C MET A 319 10.16 -0.55 -3.03
N ALA A 320 9.47 0.42 -2.44
CA ALA A 320 9.67 0.80 -1.03
C ALA A 320 9.06 -0.21 -0.04
N ASP A 321 8.16 -1.10 -0.49
CA ASP A 321 7.58 -2.16 0.34
C ASP A 321 8.49 -3.42 0.42
N ILE A 322 9.42 -3.59 -0.53
CA ILE A 322 10.42 -4.68 -0.48
C ILE A 322 11.62 -4.26 0.38
N GLU A 323 11.46 -4.26 1.70
CA GLU A 323 12.50 -3.86 2.67
C GLU A 323 12.87 -5.00 3.62
N TRP A 324 14.07 -4.92 4.21
CA TRP A 324 14.52 -5.86 5.24
C TRP A 324 13.88 -5.52 6.58
N ASP A 325 12.59 -5.85 6.72
CA ASP A 325 11.76 -5.48 7.86
C ASP A 325 10.90 -6.66 8.33
N LYS A 326 11.15 -7.13 9.56
CA LYS A 326 10.41 -8.23 10.18
C LYS A 326 8.96 -7.93 10.50
N GLU A 327 8.57 -6.66 10.55
CA GLU A 327 7.19 -6.25 10.81
C GLU A 327 6.37 -6.09 9.53
N ARG A 328 7.03 -6.14 8.36
CA ARG A 328 6.42 -5.85 7.05
C ARG A 328 6.69 -6.93 6.00
N THR A 329 6.88 -8.18 6.42
CA THR A 329 7.11 -9.29 5.48
C THR A 329 5.94 -9.52 4.51
N PRO A 330 4.66 -9.42 4.92
CA PRO A 330 3.54 -9.61 3.98
C PRO A 330 3.48 -8.50 2.91
N GLU A 331 3.85 -7.27 3.25
CA GLU A 331 3.96 -6.17 2.29
C GLU A 331 5.07 -6.41 1.28
N ALA A 332 6.22 -6.93 1.72
CA ALA A 332 7.33 -7.26 0.84
C ALA A 332 6.99 -8.41 -0.11
N GLU A 333 6.34 -9.46 0.37
CA GLU A 333 5.85 -10.58 -0.46
C GLU A 333 4.84 -10.08 -1.51
N ALA A 334 3.87 -9.26 -1.10
CA ALA A 334 2.91 -8.66 -2.02
C ALA A 334 3.58 -7.77 -3.07
N ALA A 335 4.56 -6.95 -2.68
CA ALA A 335 5.30 -6.11 -3.60
C ALA A 335 6.19 -6.92 -4.57
N LEU A 336 6.71 -8.07 -4.15
CA LEU A 336 7.38 -9.02 -5.06
C LEU A 336 6.37 -9.63 -6.04
N ALA A 337 5.17 -10.00 -5.59
CA ALA A 337 4.14 -10.49 -6.50
C ALA A 337 3.74 -9.43 -7.54
N GLU A 338 3.50 -8.19 -7.10
CA GLU A 338 3.21 -7.04 -7.96
C GLU A 338 4.34 -6.74 -8.93
N LEU A 339 5.60 -6.82 -8.50
CA LEU A 339 6.75 -6.61 -9.38
C LEU A 339 6.73 -7.59 -10.57
N GLY A 340 6.34 -8.84 -10.36
CA GLY A 340 6.17 -9.81 -11.44
C GLY A 340 5.17 -9.32 -12.50
N LEU A 341 4.02 -8.80 -12.08
CA LEU A 341 3.00 -8.25 -12.98
C LEU A 341 3.50 -7.01 -13.74
N HIS A 342 4.18 -6.10 -13.04
CA HIS A 342 4.77 -4.88 -13.64
C HIS A 342 5.85 -5.19 -14.69
N LEU A 343 6.54 -6.32 -14.54
CA LEU A 343 7.54 -6.79 -15.50
C LEU A 343 6.93 -7.66 -16.60
N GLY A 344 5.62 -7.87 -16.61
CA GLY A 344 4.92 -8.62 -17.66
C GLY A 344 4.90 -10.14 -17.47
N PHE A 345 5.14 -10.63 -16.25
CA PHE A 345 4.97 -12.03 -15.88
C PHE A 345 3.57 -12.27 -15.31
N THR A 346 3.14 -13.53 -15.26
CA THR A 346 1.99 -13.92 -14.44
C THR A 346 2.49 -14.22 -13.02
N SER A 347 1.80 -13.70 -12.01
CA SER A 347 2.24 -13.76 -10.62
C SER A 347 1.10 -14.17 -9.69
N GLN A 348 1.41 -14.91 -8.63
CA GLN A 348 0.46 -15.34 -7.58
C GLN A 348 1.20 -15.52 -6.25
N MET A 349 0.45 -15.52 -5.14
CA MET A 349 0.98 -15.82 -3.79
C MET A 349 0.34 -17.10 -3.21
N PRO A 350 0.79 -18.30 -3.65
CA PRO A 350 0.14 -19.56 -3.30
C PRO A 350 -0.05 -19.79 -1.79
N GLU A 351 0.98 -19.53 -0.97
CA GLU A 351 0.93 -19.79 0.47
C GLU A 351 -0.09 -18.87 1.15
N ARG A 352 -0.10 -17.58 0.80
CA ARG A 352 -1.10 -16.62 1.29
C ARG A 352 -2.51 -17.02 0.84
N ASP A 353 -2.70 -17.20 -0.46
CA ASP A 353 -4.03 -17.29 -1.07
C ASP A 353 -4.69 -18.65 -0.82
N TYR A 354 -3.92 -19.74 -0.84
CA TYR A 354 -4.44 -21.12 -0.78
C TYR A 354 -3.90 -21.91 0.43
N GLY A 355 -2.86 -21.42 1.11
CA GLY A 355 -2.25 -22.13 2.26
C GLY A 355 -1.28 -23.23 1.84
N ILE A 356 -0.83 -23.24 0.59
CA ILE A 356 0.10 -24.23 0.03
C ILE A 356 1.09 -23.56 -0.93
N GLY A 357 2.25 -24.17 -1.18
CA GLY A 357 3.21 -23.68 -2.16
C GLY A 357 4.20 -22.68 -1.58
N CYS A 358 4.62 -21.70 -2.40
CA CYS A 358 5.59 -20.67 -2.04
C CYS A 358 4.93 -19.35 -1.63
N ASP A 359 5.74 -18.46 -1.05
CA ASP A 359 5.38 -17.06 -0.79
C ASP A 359 4.96 -16.34 -2.09
N VAL A 360 5.75 -16.45 -3.17
CA VAL A 360 5.47 -15.85 -4.48
C VAL A 360 5.87 -16.79 -5.62
N LEU A 361 4.98 -16.96 -6.60
CA LEU A 361 5.21 -17.72 -7.83
C LEU A 361 5.14 -16.80 -9.04
N TRP A 362 6.19 -16.75 -9.86
CA TRP A 362 6.15 -16.11 -11.18
C TRP A 362 6.19 -17.16 -12.29
N ASN A 363 5.26 -17.09 -13.25
CA ASN A 363 5.37 -17.79 -14.53
C ASN A 363 5.96 -16.83 -15.56
N VAL A 364 7.14 -17.19 -16.08
CA VAL A 364 7.92 -16.34 -16.99
C VAL A 364 7.79 -16.79 -18.46
N GLY A 365 6.84 -17.68 -18.75
CA GLY A 365 6.59 -18.22 -20.08
C GLY A 365 7.33 -19.53 -20.33
N HIS A 366 7.05 -20.19 -21.46
CA HIS A 366 7.74 -21.41 -21.89
C HIS A 366 7.77 -22.56 -20.86
N HIS A 367 6.72 -22.68 -20.03
CA HIS A 367 6.63 -23.66 -18.94
C HIS A 367 7.74 -23.50 -17.88
N ALA A 368 8.25 -22.27 -17.72
CA ALA A 368 9.24 -21.89 -16.73
C ALA A 368 8.64 -21.07 -15.58
N TYR A 369 9.05 -21.39 -14.36
CA TYR A 369 8.51 -20.85 -13.12
C TYR A 369 9.62 -20.45 -12.16
N TRP A 370 9.49 -19.28 -11.55
CA TRP A 370 10.36 -18.87 -10.44
C TRP A 370 9.58 -19.03 -9.14
N VAL A 371 10.07 -19.94 -8.31
CA VAL A 371 9.51 -20.25 -6.97
C VAL A 371 10.28 -19.41 -5.96
N ILE A 372 9.63 -18.41 -5.38
CA ILE A 372 10.26 -17.40 -4.56
C ILE A 372 9.83 -17.56 -3.10
N GLU A 373 10.81 -17.76 -2.22
CA GLU A 373 10.65 -17.69 -0.76
C GLU A 373 11.25 -16.38 -0.25
N ALA A 374 10.43 -15.54 0.36
CA ALA A 374 10.82 -14.22 0.82
C ALA A 374 11.05 -14.20 2.34
N LYS A 375 12.32 -14.17 2.75
CA LYS A 375 12.72 -14.08 4.15
C LYS A 375 13.24 -12.69 4.46
N THR A 376 12.42 -11.70 4.12
CA THR A 376 12.71 -10.26 4.28
C THR A 376 12.79 -9.81 5.74
N GLY A 377 12.16 -10.56 6.65
CA GLY A 377 12.29 -10.37 8.11
C GLY A 377 13.51 -11.03 8.74
N ALA A 378 14.36 -11.70 7.97
CA ALA A 378 15.55 -12.37 8.51
C ALA A 378 16.65 -11.35 8.85
N GLU A 379 17.16 -11.41 10.07
CA GLU A 379 18.32 -10.64 10.54
C GLU A 379 19.60 -11.50 10.58
N ALA A 380 19.48 -12.80 10.25
CA ALA A 380 20.54 -13.78 10.42
C ALA A 380 21.66 -13.64 9.36
N PRO A 381 22.91 -13.96 9.73
CA PRO A 381 24.04 -13.92 8.79
C PRO A 381 23.99 -15.05 7.75
N LEU A 382 23.18 -16.09 7.98
CA LEU A 382 23.06 -17.29 7.16
C LEU A 382 21.59 -17.58 6.84
N VAL A 383 21.36 -18.22 5.70
CA VAL A 383 20.10 -18.87 5.39
C VAL A 383 20.05 -20.20 6.15
N TRP A 384 19.22 -20.27 7.19
CA TRP A 384 19.06 -21.46 8.01
C TRP A 384 18.45 -22.64 7.25
N LYS A 385 18.78 -23.86 7.69
CA LYS A 385 18.27 -25.11 7.11
C LYS A 385 16.75 -25.13 6.93
N HIS A 386 15.99 -24.59 7.89
CA HIS A 386 14.53 -24.63 7.81
C HIS A 386 13.97 -23.75 6.67
N HIS A 387 14.58 -22.59 6.38
CA HIS A 387 14.22 -21.77 5.20
C HIS A 387 14.53 -22.48 3.89
N ILE A 388 15.65 -23.21 3.83
CA ILE A 388 16.01 -24.01 2.65
C ILE A 388 15.07 -25.20 2.46
N ASN A 389 14.67 -25.84 3.54
CA ASN A 389 13.68 -26.92 3.49
C ASN A 389 12.32 -26.41 3.02
N GLN A 390 11.91 -25.19 3.44
CA GLN A 390 10.69 -24.55 2.94
C GLN A 390 10.77 -24.34 1.42
N LEU A 391 11.86 -23.74 0.92
CA LEU A 391 12.09 -23.56 -0.52
C LEU A 391 12.06 -24.89 -1.29
N GLY A 392 12.69 -25.94 -0.75
CA GLY A 392 12.65 -27.27 -1.35
C GLY A 392 11.24 -27.87 -1.39
N GLY A 393 10.44 -27.66 -0.35
CA GLY A 393 9.02 -28.02 -0.32
C GLY A 393 8.23 -27.30 -1.42
N SER A 394 8.45 -25.99 -1.58
CA SER A 394 7.78 -25.17 -2.58
C SER A 394 8.15 -25.56 -4.03
N VAL A 395 9.40 -25.94 -4.27
CA VAL A 395 9.83 -26.48 -5.58
C VAL A 395 9.13 -27.81 -5.88
N ASN A 396 9.07 -28.72 -4.91
CA ASN A 396 8.37 -30.00 -5.07
C ASN A 396 6.88 -29.79 -5.34
N TRP A 397 6.26 -28.85 -4.62
CA TRP A 397 4.88 -28.45 -4.87
C TRP A 397 4.68 -27.93 -6.30
N CYS A 398 5.57 -27.05 -6.78
CA CYS A 398 5.48 -26.51 -8.14
C CYS A 398 5.57 -27.63 -9.19
N HIS A 399 6.49 -28.59 -9.05
CA HIS A 399 6.56 -29.74 -9.96
C HIS A 399 5.34 -30.66 -9.87
N LYS A 400 4.74 -30.81 -8.68
CA LYS A 400 3.51 -31.58 -8.51
C LYS A 400 2.34 -30.93 -9.27
N GLU A 401 2.22 -29.61 -9.19
CA GLU A 401 1.10 -28.88 -9.80
C GLU A 401 1.31 -28.64 -11.31
N TYR A 402 2.52 -28.28 -11.73
CA TYR A 402 2.82 -27.90 -13.11
C TYR A 402 3.50 -29.01 -13.92
N GLY A 403 3.79 -30.16 -13.30
CA GLY A 403 4.40 -31.33 -13.92
C GLY A 403 5.93 -31.34 -13.84
N GLY A 404 6.52 -32.54 -13.96
CA GLY A 404 7.96 -32.75 -13.88
C GLY A 404 8.78 -32.14 -15.01
N GLY A 405 8.14 -31.72 -16.11
CA GLY A 405 8.77 -31.01 -17.23
C GLY A 405 8.88 -29.50 -17.04
N ALA A 406 8.28 -28.94 -15.98
CA ALA A 406 8.36 -27.51 -15.70
C ALA A 406 9.80 -27.09 -15.36
N ASP A 407 10.29 -26.02 -15.97
CA ASP A 407 11.59 -25.46 -15.64
C ASP A 407 11.46 -24.56 -14.41
N VAL A 408 11.92 -25.05 -13.26
CA VAL A 408 11.75 -24.35 -11.97
C VAL A 408 13.07 -23.75 -11.51
N VAL A 409 13.09 -22.44 -11.31
CA VAL A 409 14.21 -21.73 -10.67
C VAL A 409 13.83 -21.41 -9.21
N PRO A 410 14.50 -22.04 -8.22
CA PRO A 410 14.30 -21.74 -6.81
C PRO A 410 14.99 -20.42 -6.46
N ILE A 411 14.27 -19.47 -5.85
CA ILE A 411 14.78 -18.17 -5.47
C ILE A 411 14.51 -17.92 -3.98
N MET A 412 15.56 -17.53 -3.26
CA MET A 412 15.47 -17.04 -1.89
C MET A 412 15.69 -15.53 -1.86
N VAL A 413 14.81 -14.77 -1.20
CA VAL A 413 15.05 -13.35 -0.90
C VAL A 413 15.49 -13.25 0.56
N HIS A 414 16.79 -13.04 0.78
CA HIS A 414 17.39 -13.07 2.11
C HIS A 414 18.64 -12.19 2.13
N PRO A 415 18.97 -11.44 3.22
CA PRO A 415 20.11 -10.52 3.23
C PRO A 415 21.45 -11.19 2.90
N SER A 416 21.60 -12.46 3.27
CA SER A 416 22.73 -13.34 2.98
C SER A 416 22.41 -14.36 1.88
N HIS A 417 23.44 -14.76 1.14
CA HIS A 417 23.40 -15.85 0.15
C HIS A 417 24.11 -17.12 0.64
N VAL A 418 24.58 -17.09 1.88
CA VAL A 418 25.34 -18.17 2.49
C VAL A 418 24.35 -19.06 3.24
N ILE A 419 24.31 -20.34 2.89
CA ILE A 419 23.45 -21.35 3.48
C ILE A 419 24.20 -22.07 4.60
N GLU A 420 23.52 -22.23 5.74
CA GLU A 420 24.00 -23.05 6.86
C GLU A 420 24.47 -24.43 6.37
N GLN A 421 25.60 -24.91 6.90
CA GLN A 421 26.17 -26.21 6.54
C GLN A 421 25.15 -27.37 6.53
N ALA A 422 24.15 -27.37 7.42
CA ALA A 422 23.13 -28.41 7.52
C ALA A 422 22.02 -28.33 6.44
N GLY A 423 21.94 -27.23 5.69
CA GLY A 423 20.99 -27.03 4.61
C GLY A 423 21.40 -27.70 3.30
N THR A 424 20.42 -28.22 2.57
CA THR A 424 20.60 -28.79 1.23
C THR A 424 19.71 -28.02 0.25
N PRO A 425 20.24 -26.99 -0.43
CA PRO A 425 19.44 -26.23 -1.39
C PRO A 425 19.02 -27.09 -2.57
N PRO A 426 17.81 -26.87 -3.12
CA PRO A 426 17.47 -27.34 -4.46
C PRO A 426 18.52 -26.93 -5.50
N LEU A 427 18.60 -27.69 -6.59
CA LEU A 427 19.55 -27.40 -7.67
C LEU A 427 19.35 -25.98 -8.20
N ASN A 428 20.45 -25.28 -8.52
CA ASN A 428 20.44 -23.91 -9.05
C ASN A 428 19.73 -22.88 -8.16
N THR A 429 19.60 -23.13 -6.85
CA THR A 429 19.04 -22.13 -5.91
C THR A 429 19.75 -20.79 -6.06
N ARG A 430 18.96 -19.77 -6.35
CA ARG A 430 19.35 -18.38 -6.51
C ARG A 430 19.01 -17.58 -5.27
N VAL A 431 19.76 -16.51 -5.01
CA VAL A 431 19.50 -15.60 -3.90
C VAL A 431 19.46 -14.16 -4.40
N ILE A 432 18.38 -13.45 -4.07
CA ILE A 432 18.31 -11.99 -4.11
C ILE A 432 18.76 -11.47 -2.75
N ASN A 433 20.05 -11.16 -2.62
CA ASN A 433 20.62 -10.61 -1.40
C ASN A 433 20.52 -9.08 -1.32
N ALA A 434 20.99 -8.47 -0.23
CA ALA A 434 20.91 -7.02 -0.04
C ALA A 434 21.53 -6.21 -1.19
N GLN A 435 22.67 -6.66 -1.75
CA GLN A 435 23.31 -5.99 -2.89
C GLN A 435 22.48 -6.12 -4.17
N LYS A 436 22.00 -7.34 -4.46
CA LYS A 436 21.22 -7.63 -5.65
C LYS A 436 19.86 -6.93 -5.63
N LEU A 437 19.21 -6.86 -4.46
CA LEU A 437 17.98 -6.11 -4.27
C LEU A 437 18.17 -4.61 -4.53
N ARG A 438 19.28 -4.00 -4.05
CA ARG A 438 19.61 -2.60 -4.38
C ARG A 438 19.77 -2.39 -5.88
N GLY A 439 20.45 -3.30 -6.57
CA GLY A 439 20.60 -3.27 -8.02
C GLY A 439 19.26 -3.37 -8.76
N LEU A 440 18.40 -4.30 -8.32
CA LEU A 440 17.05 -4.48 -8.86
C LEU A 440 16.20 -3.22 -8.66
N LYS A 441 16.20 -2.64 -7.45
CA LYS A 441 15.51 -1.37 -7.16
C LYS A 441 15.97 -0.25 -8.08
N ALA A 442 17.27 -0.12 -8.31
CA ALA A 442 17.80 0.90 -9.21
C ALA A 442 17.38 0.67 -10.69
N ALA A 443 17.35 -0.59 -11.14
CA ALA A 443 16.93 -0.94 -12.49
C ALA A 443 15.44 -0.67 -12.71
N VAL A 444 14.57 -1.09 -11.78
CA VAL A 444 13.12 -0.84 -11.85
C VAL A 444 12.82 0.67 -11.87
N ARG A 445 13.53 1.48 -11.07
CA ARG A 445 13.38 2.95 -11.11
C ARG A 445 13.76 3.55 -12.46
N ARG A 446 14.84 3.06 -13.07
CA ARG A 446 15.27 3.50 -14.41
C ARG A 446 14.28 3.07 -15.47
N PHE A 447 13.73 1.85 -15.34
CA PHE A 447 12.71 1.33 -16.22
C PHE A 447 11.46 2.22 -16.19
N ALA A 448 10.92 2.50 -14.99
CA ALA A 448 9.78 3.39 -14.79
C ALA A 448 9.97 4.75 -15.49
N ARG A 449 11.12 5.38 -15.26
CA ARG A 449 11.45 6.69 -15.85
C ARG A 449 11.61 6.63 -17.37
N ALA A 450 12.15 5.54 -17.91
CA ALA A 450 12.40 5.40 -19.34
C ALA A 450 11.11 5.17 -20.14
N ILE A 451 10.14 4.45 -19.57
CA ILE A 451 8.85 4.17 -20.22
C ILE A 451 7.76 5.18 -19.86
N ALA A 452 8.02 6.10 -18.91
CA ALA A 452 7.06 7.14 -18.53
C ALA A 452 6.62 8.03 -19.71
N SER A 453 7.43 8.16 -20.76
CA SER A 453 7.09 8.90 -21.98
C SER A 453 6.47 8.04 -23.09
N SER A 454 6.63 6.71 -23.02
CA SER A 454 6.07 5.75 -23.98
C SER A 454 6.03 4.36 -23.36
N ASP A 455 4.83 3.85 -23.16
CA ASP A 455 4.52 2.53 -22.62
C ASP A 455 4.20 1.51 -23.72
N LYS A 456 4.47 1.84 -24.99
CA LYS A 456 4.24 0.94 -26.12
C LYS A 456 5.08 -0.34 -25.97
N PRO A 457 4.56 -1.51 -26.39
CA PRO A 457 5.26 -2.79 -26.21
C PRO A 457 6.71 -2.81 -26.70
N ALA A 458 7.00 -2.20 -27.85
CA ALA A 458 8.36 -2.16 -28.40
C ALA A 458 9.34 -1.33 -27.55
N ASP A 459 8.87 -0.20 -26.98
CA ASP A 459 9.68 0.63 -26.09
C ASP A 459 9.89 -0.07 -24.74
N VAL A 460 8.85 -0.72 -24.22
CA VAL A 460 8.90 -1.56 -23.02
C VAL A 460 9.90 -2.70 -23.20
N GLU A 461 9.84 -3.44 -24.31
CA GLU A 461 10.76 -4.54 -24.61
C GLU A 461 12.21 -4.10 -24.64
N LYS A 462 12.47 -2.95 -25.30
CA LYS A 462 13.80 -2.34 -25.35
C LYS A 462 14.33 -2.02 -23.96
N GLN A 463 13.50 -1.44 -23.09
CA GLN A 463 13.93 -1.09 -21.73
C GLN A 463 14.06 -2.32 -20.82
N LEU A 464 13.17 -3.31 -20.92
CA LEU A 464 13.30 -4.58 -20.21
C LEU A 464 14.64 -5.24 -20.53
N THR A 465 14.99 -5.33 -21.81
CA THR A 465 16.25 -5.92 -22.26
C THR A 465 17.47 -5.09 -21.83
N ALA A 466 17.44 -3.77 -22.06
CA ALA A 466 18.56 -2.89 -21.73
C ALA A 466 18.88 -2.86 -20.22
N LEU A 467 17.85 -3.02 -19.39
CA LEU A 467 17.95 -3.06 -17.94
C LEU A 467 17.98 -4.50 -17.40
N LYS A 468 18.04 -5.52 -18.27
CA LYS A 468 18.15 -6.94 -17.91
C LYS A 468 17.00 -7.43 -17.02
N LEU A 469 15.81 -6.85 -17.18
CA LEU A 469 14.58 -7.20 -16.48
C LEU A 469 13.75 -8.23 -17.28
N ASP A 470 14.20 -8.60 -18.47
CA ASP A 470 13.64 -9.70 -19.26
C ASP A 470 13.89 -11.07 -18.61
N ALA A 471 13.03 -12.05 -18.94
CA ALA A 471 13.12 -13.41 -18.41
C ALA A 471 14.52 -14.06 -18.62
N GLY A 472 15.18 -13.77 -19.75
CA GLY A 472 16.47 -14.35 -20.10
C GLY A 472 17.65 -13.80 -19.29
N SER A 473 17.58 -12.54 -18.86
CA SER A 473 18.71 -11.84 -18.23
C SER A 473 18.54 -11.57 -16.74
N PHE A 474 17.30 -11.60 -16.22
CA PHE A 474 16.99 -11.22 -14.84
C PHE A 474 17.76 -12.07 -13.82
N ILE A 475 17.70 -13.40 -13.95
CA ILE A 475 18.30 -14.33 -13.00
C ILE A 475 19.81 -14.11 -12.90
N ALA A 476 20.51 -13.94 -14.01
CA ALA A 476 21.95 -13.68 -14.01
C ALA A 476 22.30 -12.32 -13.38
N SER A 477 21.43 -11.32 -13.53
CA SER A 477 21.71 -9.93 -13.16
C SER A 477 21.36 -9.63 -11.70
N TYR A 478 20.16 -10.02 -11.28
CA TYR A 478 19.55 -9.64 -10.00
C TYR A 478 19.50 -10.78 -8.99
N THR A 479 20.14 -11.91 -9.29
CA THR A 479 20.39 -12.97 -8.31
C THR A 479 21.86 -13.36 -8.29
N GLN A 480 22.24 -14.21 -7.34
CA GLN A 480 23.50 -14.95 -7.35
C GLN A 480 23.26 -16.37 -6.86
N LEU A 481 24.18 -17.30 -7.15
CA LEU A 481 24.07 -18.67 -6.64
C LEU A 481 24.15 -18.69 -5.12
N ALA A 482 23.33 -19.53 -4.49
CA ALA A 482 23.47 -19.79 -3.07
C ALA A 482 24.76 -20.57 -2.80
N TYR A 483 25.48 -20.17 -1.75
CA TYR A 483 26.74 -20.78 -1.34
C TYR A 483 26.55 -21.52 -0.03
N ARG A 484 26.74 -22.83 0.00
CA ARG A 484 26.70 -23.61 1.25
C ARG A 484 28.02 -23.46 1.98
N GLU A 485 27.98 -23.14 3.26
CA GLU A 485 29.19 -23.05 4.08
C GLU A 485 29.99 -24.36 4.02
N PRO A 486 31.33 -24.28 3.96
CA PRO A 486 32.17 -25.46 4.00
C PRO A 486 32.00 -26.16 5.35
N ARG A 487 32.21 -27.49 5.35
CA ARG A 487 32.22 -28.24 6.61
C ARG A 487 33.32 -27.68 7.50
N LYS A 488 33.00 -27.28 8.73
CA LYS A 488 34.03 -27.03 9.74
C LYS A 488 34.81 -28.34 9.96
N PRO A 489 36.16 -28.28 9.95
CA PRO A 489 37.01 -29.45 10.05
C PRO A 489 36.81 -30.24 11.35
#